data_AF-A0A382LEJ0-F1
#
_entry.id   AF-A0A382LEJ0-F1
#
_cell.length_a   1.000
_cell.length_b   1.000
_cell.length_c   1.000
_cell.angle_alpha   90.00
_cell.angle_beta   90.00
_cell.angle_gamma   90.00
#
_symmetry.space_group_name_H-M   'P 1'
#
loop_
_entity.id
_entity.type
_entity.pdbx_description
1 polymer ?
#
loop_
_entity_poly.entity_id
_entity_poly.type
_entity_poly.pdbx_seq_one_letter_code
_entity_poly.pdbx_strand_id
1 'polypeptide(L)'
;VIRRGGNYGWSFREGTIKFALKHREPPANSTFVDPVFEYDRALGLSVSGGIVYRGKNLPTLRDHYLFGDWGTGNFWALKYAKQKVVNVQKLNWSHAGNPVGETKEPGIPSKITKGSFKPVNFCNDAAGELLVLDWNGVIYEVTEKR
;
A
#
# COMPACT_ATOMS: atom_id res chain seq x y z
N VAL A 1 3.76 4.56 -14.28
CA VAL A 1 4.73 3.89 -15.17
C VAL A 1 6.10 4.47 -14.89
N ILE A 2 7.11 3.61 -14.68
CA ILE A 2 8.49 4.05 -14.43
C ILE A 2 9.25 4.07 -15.75
N ARG A 3 9.95 5.17 -16.02
CA ARG A 3 10.82 5.36 -17.19
C ARG A 3 12.28 5.20 -16.77
N ARG A 4 13.06 4.46 -17.56
CA ARG A 4 14.52 4.37 -17.39
C ARG A 4 15.11 5.77 -17.49
N GLY A 5 15.91 6.17 -16.49
CA GLY A 5 16.50 7.51 -16.42
C GLY A 5 15.49 8.64 -16.13
N GLY A 6 14.25 8.32 -15.75
CA GLY A 6 13.24 9.32 -15.42
C GLY A 6 13.64 10.17 -14.21
N ASN A 7 13.48 11.49 -14.32
CA ASN A 7 13.67 12.41 -13.21
C ASN A 7 12.35 12.59 -12.44
N TYR A 8 12.26 12.06 -11.22
CA TYR A 8 11.05 12.15 -10.38
C TYR A 8 11.10 13.33 -9.40
N GLY A 9 12.16 14.15 -9.47
CA GLY A 9 12.27 15.41 -8.75
C GLY A 9 12.91 15.31 -7.36
N TRP A 10 13.48 14.16 -6.97
CA TRP A 10 14.29 14.09 -5.75
C TRP A 10 15.58 14.93 -5.90
N SER A 11 15.98 15.75 -4.92
CA SER A 11 15.38 15.96 -3.60
C SER A 11 14.55 17.26 -3.48
N PHE A 12 14.02 17.78 -4.60
CA PHE A 12 13.31 19.06 -4.66
C PHE A 12 11.81 18.96 -4.38
N ARG A 13 11.22 17.76 -4.49
CA ARG A 13 9.78 17.52 -4.27
C ARG A 13 9.49 16.17 -3.61
N GLU A 14 8.35 16.11 -2.92
CA GLU A 14 7.70 14.89 -2.43
C GLU A 14 6.38 14.75 -3.20
N GLY A 15 6.29 13.74 -4.07
CA GLY A 15 5.19 13.66 -5.03
C GLY A 15 5.23 14.82 -6.03
N THR A 16 4.14 15.56 -6.17
CA THR A 16 4.08 16.81 -6.96
C THR A 16 4.39 18.08 -6.14
N ILE A 17 4.50 17.96 -4.81
CA ILE A 17 4.63 19.11 -3.91
C ILE A 17 6.10 19.46 -3.68
N LYS A 18 6.44 20.75 -3.76
CA LYS A 18 7.78 21.25 -3.45
C LYS A 18 8.21 20.87 -2.04
N PHE A 19 9.38 20.25 -1.93
CA PHE A 19 10.00 19.87 -0.68
C PHE A 19 11.00 20.95 -0.26
N ALA A 20 10.67 21.69 0.81
CA ALA A 20 11.44 22.84 1.27
C ALA A 20 12.70 22.44 2.07
N LEU A 21 13.51 21.51 1.55
CA LEU A 21 14.77 21.14 2.21
C LEU A 21 15.89 22.10 1.78
N LYS A 22 16.46 22.83 2.74
CA LYS A 22 17.63 23.70 2.56
C LYS A 22 17.44 24.83 1.53
N HIS A 23 16.19 25.27 1.28
CA HIS A 23 15.85 26.32 0.30
C HIS A 23 16.48 26.11 -1.09
N ARG A 24 16.64 24.85 -1.51
CA ARG A 24 17.19 24.53 -2.82
C ARG A 24 16.08 24.60 -3.87
N GLU A 25 16.33 25.36 -4.92
CA GLU A 25 15.51 25.31 -6.12
C GLU A 25 16.09 24.30 -7.10
N PRO A 26 15.23 23.63 -7.89
CA PRO A 26 15.72 22.81 -8.99
C PRO A 26 16.44 23.68 -10.02
N PRO A 27 17.44 23.13 -10.75
CA PRO A 27 18.07 23.83 -11.85
C PRO A 27 17.03 24.39 -12.84
N ALA A 28 17.33 25.52 -13.47
CA ALA A 28 16.47 26.10 -14.49
C ALA A 28 16.12 25.06 -15.57
N ASN A 29 14.86 25.05 -16.01
CA ASN A 29 14.32 24.11 -17.01
C ASN A 29 14.24 22.63 -16.58
N SER A 30 14.36 22.33 -15.29
CA SER A 30 14.12 20.97 -14.79
C SER A 30 12.72 20.49 -15.13
N THR A 31 12.61 19.34 -15.79
CA THR A 31 11.33 18.67 -16.05
C THR A 31 11.24 17.41 -15.19
N PHE A 32 10.10 17.22 -14.53
CA PHE A 32 9.89 16.07 -13.66
C PHE A 32 8.76 15.18 -14.16
N VAL A 33 8.86 13.89 -13.83
CA VAL A 33 7.83 12.89 -14.10
C VAL A 33 6.97 12.74 -12.85
N ASP A 34 5.69 13.06 -12.98
CA ASP A 34 4.72 12.99 -11.88
C ASP A 34 4.39 11.55 -11.49
N PRO A 35 4.04 11.32 -10.21
CA PRO A 35 3.58 10.02 -9.76
C PRO A 35 2.29 9.62 -10.48
N VAL A 36 2.04 8.30 -10.55
CA VAL A 36 0.76 7.78 -11.08
C VAL A 36 -0.40 8.18 -10.17
N PHE A 37 -0.15 8.18 -8.87
CA PHE A 37 -1.10 8.52 -7.84
C PHE A 37 -0.32 8.96 -6.60
N GLU A 38 -0.88 9.94 -5.90
CA GLU A 38 -0.41 10.43 -4.61
C GLU A 38 -1.64 10.86 -3.80
N TYR A 39 -1.48 10.98 -2.49
CA TYR A 39 -2.48 11.52 -1.58
C TYR A 39 -1.79 12.33 -0.48
N ASP A 40 -2.53 13.27 0.11
CA ASP A 40 -2.00 14.14 1.15
C ASP A 40 -1.93 13.46 2.53
N ARG A 41 -1.34 14.17 3.49
CA ARG A 41 -1.19 13.67 4.86
C ARG A 41 -2.51 13.56 5.65
N ALA A 42 -3.63 14.06 5.13
CA ALA A 42 -4.95 13.84 5.73
C ALA A 42 -5.49 12.44 5.42
N LEU A 43 -5.03 11.81 4.33
CA LEU A 43 -5.46 10.48 3.89
C LEU A 43 -4.53 9.34 4.32
N GLY A 44 -3.26 9.62 4.63
CA GLY A 44 -2.30 8.63 5.10
C GLY A 44 -0.95 9.23 5.48
N LEU A 45 0.01 8.39 5.85
CA LEU A 45 1.33 8.80 6.34
C LEU A 45 2.49 8.15 5.59
N SER A 46 2.39 6.86 5.26
CA SER A 46 3.46 6.08 4.64
C SER A 46 2.89 4.82 3.98
N VAL A 47 2.91 4.79 2.63
CA VAL A 47 2.65 3.55 1.89
C VAL A 47 3.78 2.57 2.16
N SER A 48 3.49 1.46 2.81
CA SER A 48 4.48 0.43 3.13
C SER A 48 4.66 -0.59 2.01
N GLY A 49 3.67 -0.71 1.11
CA GLY A 49 3.73 -1.62 -0.02
C GLY A 49 2.34 -1.96 -0.55
N GLY A 50 2.31 -2.89 -1.51
CA GLY A 50 1.09 -3.38 -2.13
C GLY A 50 1.37 -4.45 -3.17
N ILE A 51 0.31 -4.97 -3.78
CA ILE A 51 0.36 -6.02 -4.80
C ILE A 51 -0.75 -5.85 -5.83
N VAL A 52 -0.50 -6.30 -7.06
CA VAL A 52 -1.57 -6.43 -8.06
C VAL A 52 -2.36 -7.71 -7.77
N TYR A 53 -3.61 -7.55 -7.35
CA TYR A 53 -4.45 -8.68 -6.96
C TYR A 53 -4.99 -9.44 -8.18
N ARG A 54 -4.80 -10.77 -8.15
CA ARG A 54 -5.20 -11.69 -9.22
C ARG A 54 -5.99 -12.90 -8.73
N GLY A 55 -6.38 -12.91 -7.45
CA GLY A 55 -7.24 -13.94 -6.88
C GLY A 55 -8.64 -13.95 -7.49
N LYS A 56 -9.45 -14.89 -7.03
CA LYS A 56 -10.81 -15.13 -7.50
C LYS A 56 -11.86 -14.76 -6.45
N ASN A 57 -11.49 -14.71 -5.16
CA ASN A 57 -12.44 -14.45 -4.08
C ASN A 57 -12.93 -13.00 -4.03
N LEU A 58 -12.16 -12.04 -4.54
CA LEU A 58 -12.51 -10.61 -4.59
C LEU A 58 -12.60 -10.14 -6.06
N PRO A 59 -13.58 -10.61 -6.85
CA PRO A 59 -13.59 -10.39 -8.31
C PRO A 59 -13.63 -8.91 -8.71
N THR A 60 -14.24 -8.05 -7.89
CA THR A 60 -14.31 -6.60 -8.10
C THR A 60 -12.95 -5.91 -7.96
N LEU A 61 -12.03 -6.52 -7.20
CA LEU A 61 -10.68 -6.01 -6.95
C LEU A 61 -9.63 -6.60 -7.90
N ARG A 62 -10.01 -7.53 -8.77
CA ARG A 62 -9.10 -8.10 -9.77
C ARG A 62 -8.46 -6.99 -10.62
N ASP A 63 -7.15 -7.12 -10.84
CA ASP A 63 -6.28 -6.17 -11.55
C ASP A 63 -6.16 -4.79 -10.90
N HIS A 64 -6.61 -4.62 -9.65
CA HIS A 64 -6.24 -3.46 -8.84
C HIS A 64 -4.88 -3.69 -8.19
N TYR A 65 -4.09 -2.64 -8.12
CA TYR A 65 -2.99 -2.54 -7.16
C TYR A 65 -3.61 -2.24 -5.79
N LEU A 66 -3.57 -3.24 -4.91
CA LEU A 66 -4.01 -3.15 -3.54
C LEU A 66 -2.81 -2.77 -2.68
N PHE A 67 -2.89 -1.68 -1.94
CA PHE A 67 -1.78 -1.19 -1.12
C PHE A 67 -2.27 -0.66 0.21
N GLY A 68 -1.37 -0.64 1.19
CA GLY A 68 -1.68 -0.20 2.53
C GLY A 68 -0.77 0.92 3.02
N ASP A 69 -1.31 1.66 3.98
CA ASP A 69 -0.63 2.73 4.68
C ASP A 69 -0.30 2.29 6.11
N TRP A 70 0.99 2.28 6.45
CA TRP A 70 1.47 1.82 7.76
C TRP A 70 0.97 2.71 8.91
N GLY A 71 0.85 4.02 8.68
CA GLY A 71 0.54 4.97 9.75
C GLY A 71 -0.93 4.97 10.15
N THR A 72 -1.81 4.82 9.17
CA THR A 72 -3.28 4.87 9.34
C THR A 72 -3.94 3.49 9.33
N GLY A 73 -3.26 2.47 8.81
CA GLY A 73 -3.86 1.16 8.55
C GLY A 73 -4.82 1.16 7.36
N ASN A 74 -4.91 2.25 6.60
CA ASN A 74 -5.80 2.35 5.46
C ASN A 74 -5.39 1.38 4.34
N PHE A 75 -6.39 0.77 3.71
CA PHE A 75 -6.25 0.01 2.47
C PHE A 75 -6.83 0.77 1.31
N TRP A 76 -6.17 0.64 0.16
CA TRP A 76 -6.56 1.29 -1.07
C TRP A 76 -6.54 0.30 -2.22
N ALA A 77 -7.45 0.48 -3.16
CA ALA A 77 -7.43 -0.18 -4.46
C ALA A 77 -7.26 0.87 -5.55
N LEU A 78 -6.22 0.71 -6.36
CA LEU A 78 -5.96 1.56 -7.52
C LEU A 78 -5.97 0.72 -8.78
N LYS A 79 -6.78 1.11 -9.77
CA LYS A 79 -6.79 0.52 -11.11
C LYS A 79 -6.13 1.47 -12.08
N TYR A 80 -5.15 0.96 -12.81
CA TYR A 80 -4.44 1.68 -13.86
C TYR A 80 -4.65 0.96 -15.19
N ALA A 81 -5.19 1.67 -16.18
CA ALA A 81 -5.46 1.11 -17.51
C ALA A 81 -5.32 2.20 -18.58
N LYS A 82 -4.89 1.82 -19.78
CA LYS A 82 -4.71 2.75 -20.91
C LYS A 82 -3.87 3.99 -20.52
N GLN A 83 -2.80 3.74 -19.78
CA GLN A 83 -1.84 4.74 -19.30
C GLN A 83 -2.42 5.82 -18.35
N LYS A 84 -3.57 5.55 -17.71
CA LYS A 84 -4.16 6.45 -16.71
C LYS A 84 -4.74 5.68 -15.53
N VAL A 85 -4.87 6.37 -14.40
CA VAL A 85 -5.68 5.89 -13.28
C VAL A 85 -7.14 5.92 -13.70
N VAL A 86 -7.84 4.80 -13.55
CA VAL A 86 -9.27 4.66 -13.89
C VAL A 86 -10.16 4.41 -12.68
N ASN A 87 -9.59 3.95 -11.57
CA ASN A 87 -10.28 3.85 -10.29
C ASN A 87 -9.28 4.02 -9.16
N VAL A 88 -9.68 4.76 -8.13
CA VAL A 88 -9.03 4.76 -6.81
C VAL A 88 -10.14 4.75 -5.78
N GLN A 89 -10.02 3.86 -4.81
CA GLN A 89 -10.95 3.81 -3.69
C GLN A 89 -10.22 3.38 -2.42
N LYS A 90 -10.58 4.04 -1.31
CA LYS A 90 -10.27 3.53 0.02
C LYS A 90 -11.19 2.34 0.28
N LEU A 91 -10.63 1.21 0.67
CA LEU A 91 -11.40 0.03 0.99
C LEU A 91 -11.92 0.14 2.42
N ASN A 92 -13.20 -0.18 2.60
CA ASN A 92 -13.79 -0.36 3.92
C ASN A 92 -13.36 -1.73 4.45
N TRP A 93 -12.33 -1.73 5.28
CA TRP A 93 -11.77 -2.93 5.89
C TRP A 93 -12.03 -2.95 7.39
N SER A 94 -12.24 -4.15 7.91
CA SER A 94 -12.25 -4.43 9.35
C SER A 94 -11.54 -5.77 9.58
N HIS A 95 -10.62 -5.83 10.52
CA HIS A 95 -10.01 -7.10 10.93
C HIS A 95 -10.89 -7.75 12.01
N ALA A 96 -11.71 -8.73 11.61
CA ALA A 96 -12.53 -9.52 12.55
C ALA A 96 -11.92 -10.90 12.86
N GLY A 97 -10.79 -11.24 12.26
CA GLY A 97 -10.24 -12.61 12.25
C GLY A 97 -9.07 -12.84 13.20
N ASN A 98 -8.99 -14.09 13.68
CA ASN A 98 -7.80 -14.65 14.29
C ASN A 98 -6.65 -14.72 13.25
N PRO A 99 -5.38 -14.59 13.67
CA PRO A 99 -4.20 -14.72 12.81
C PRO A 99 -4.25 -15.94 11.89
N VAL A 100 -3.82 -15.79 10.62
CA VAL A 100 -3.54 -16.94 9.75
C VAL A 100 -2.33 -17.67 10.33
N GLY A 101 -2.60 -18.73 11.08
CA GLY A 101 -1.59 -19.50 11.80
C GLY A 101 -1.23 -18.86 13.14
N GLU A 102 -1.78 -19.39 14.22
CA GLU A 102 -1.12 -19.27 15.52
C GLU A 102 0.23 -20.00 15.40
N THR A 103 1.33 -19.25 15.29
CA THR A 103 2.66 -19.86 15.31
C THR A 103 2.90 -20.43 16.71
N LYS A 104 3.00 -21.76 16.81
CA LYS A 104 3.49 -22.47 18.02
C LYS A 104 5.03 -22.38 18.15
N GLU A 105 5.67 -21.46 17.43
CA GLU A 105 7.11 -21.25 17.44
C GLU A 105 7.55 -20.63 18.77
N PRO A 106 8.49 -21.23 19.50
CA PRO A 106 9.00 -20.67 20.75
C PRO A 106 9.66 -19.30 20.50
N GLY A 107 9.09 -18.25 21.08
CA GLY A 107 9.67 -16.89 21.03
C GLY A 107 8.84 -15.83 20.31
N ILE A 108 7.77 -16.22 19.61
CA ILE A 108 6.78 -15.27 19.07
C ILE A 108 5.62 -15.15 20.08
N PRO A 109 5.31 -13.96 20.62
CA PRO A 109 4.27 -13.79 21.62
C PRO A 109 2.92 -14.33 21.12
N SER A 110 2.33 -15.28 21.85
CA SER A 110 1.01 -15.86 21.56
C SER A 110 -0.15 -14.86 21.68
N LYS A 111 0.11 -13.68 22.27
CA LYS A 111 -0.82 -12.56 22.33
C LYS A 111 -0.35 -11.47 21.39
N ILE A 112 -0.83 -11.51 20.17
CA ILE A 112 -0.87 -10.32 19.33
C ILE A 112 -1.83 -9.37 20.03
N THR A 113 -1.28 -8.31 20.61
CA THR A 113 -2.04 -7.23 21.21
C THR A 113 -2.96 -6.64 20.15
N LYS A 114 -4.26 -6.51 20.48
CA LYS A 114 -5.20 -5.67 19.72
C LYS A 114 -4.60 -4.27 19.59
N GLY A 115 -3.94 -4.01 18.48
CA GLY A 115 -3.41 -2.71 18.09
C GLY A 115 -4.10 -2.23 16.81
N SER A 116 -3.80 -1.00 16.39
CA SER A 116 -4.14 -0.58 15.03
C SER A 116 -3.42 -1.49 14.05
N PHE A 117 -4.17 -2.10 13.13
CA PHE A 117 -3.59 -2.85 12.03
C PHE A 117 -2.62 -1.94 11.23
N LYS A 118 -1.39 -2.42 11.00
CA LYS A 118 -0.33 -1.67 10.29
C LYS A 118 0.31 -2.56 9.24
N PRO A 119 -0.12 -2.50 7.97
CA PRO A 119 0.40 -3.38 6.95
C PRO A 119 1.87 -3.06 6.66
N VAL A 120 2.68 -4.09 6.48
CA VAL A 120 4.11 -3.97 6.14
C VAL A 120 4.52 -4.82 4.94
N ASN A 121 3.74 -5.85 4.59
CA ASN A 121 4.02 -6.69 3.42
C ASN A 121 2.72 -7.28 2.84
N PHE A 122 2.74 -7.59 1.54
CA PHE A 122 1.61 -8.09 0.77
C PHE A 122 2.11 -9.22 -0.12
N CYS A 123 1.48 -10.38 -0.04
CA CYS A 123 1.79 -11.50 -0.89
C CYS A 123 0.52 -12.27 -1.26
N ASN A 124 0.67 -13.24 -2.15
CA ASN A 124 -0.41 -14.16 -2.47
C ASN A 124 -0.20 -15.47 -1.71
N ASP A 125 -1.30 -16.13 -1.33
CA ASP A 125 -1.28 -17.54 -0.96
C ASP A 125 -1.15 -18.45 -2.21
N ALA A 126 -1.25 -19.77 -2.00
CA ALA A 126 -1.21 -20.76 -3.08
C ALA A 126 -2.41 -20.69 -4.06
N ALA A 127 -3.54 -20.13 -3.63
CA ALA A 127 -4.73 -19.92 -4.46
C ALA A 127 -4.69 -18.58 -5.23
N GLY A 128 -3.72 -17.71 -4.93
CA GLY A 128 -3.62 -16.37 -5.51
C GLY A 128 -4.36 -15.30 -4.71
N GLU A 129 -4.83 -15.63 -3.50
CA GLU A 129 -5.57 -14.76 -2.61
C GLU A 129 -4.64 -13.91 -1.76
N LEU A 130 -5.13 -12.73 -1.34
CA LEU A 130 -4.29 -11.72 -0.71
C LEU A 130 -4.00 -12.06 0.75
N LEU A 131 -2.70 -12.20 1.06
CA LEU A 131 -2.16 -12.24 2.40
C LEU A 131 -1.45 -10.93 2.73
N VAL A 132 -1.58 -10.49 3.98
CA VAL A 132 -1.02 -9.22 4.45
C VAL A 132 -0.33 -9.43 5.79
N LEU A 133 0.97 -9.12 5.83
CA LEU A 133 1.74 -9.08 7.06
C LEU A 133 1.56 -7.72 7.73
N ASP A 134 1.25 -7.74 9.02
CA ASP A 134 1.24 -6.55 9.85
C ASP A 134 2.57 -6.34 10.61
N TRP A 135 2.74 -5.13 11.13
CA TRP A 135 3.90 -4.75 11.94
C TRP A 135 4.09 -5.59 13.21
N ASN A 136 3.01 -6.17 13.74
CA ASN A 136 3.02 -7.00 14.94
C ASN A 136 3.35 -8.48 14.62
N GLY A 137 3.64 -8.81 13.36
CA GLY A 137 3.99 -10.16 12.91
C GLY A 137 2.79 -11.03 12.53
N VAL A 138 1.59 -10.47 12.42
CA VAL A 138 0.37 -11.19 12.08
C VAL A 138 0.18 -11.24 10.57
N ILE A 139 -0.19 -12.41 10.07
CA ILE A 139 -0.64 -12.56 8.68
C ILE A 139 -2.16 -12.61 8.66
N TYR A 140 -2.76 -11.76 7.83
CA TYR A 140 -4.19 -11.71 7.57
C TYR A 140 -4.47 -12.20 6.15
N GLU A 141 -5.48 -13.06 5.99
CA GLU A 141 -6.11 -13.33 4.71
C GLU A 141 -7.23 -12.32 4.48
N VAL A 142 -7.24 -11.68 3.31
CA VAL A 142 -8.23 -10.66 2.95
C VAL A 142 -9.40 -11.33 2.23
N THR A 143 -10.61 -11.16 2.77
CA THR A 143 -11.85 -11.77 2.26
C THR A 143 -12.97 -10.74 2.16
N GLU A 144 -14.04 -11.06 1.42
CA GLU A 144 -15.24 -10.20 1.41
C GLU A 144 -15.91 -10.20 2.79
N LYS A 145 -16.46 -9.05 3.18
CA LYS A 145 -17.28 -8.96 4.38
C LYS A 145 -18.56 -9.77 4.16
N ARG A 146 -18.74 -10.82 4.96
CA ARG A 146 -20.00 -11.58 5.03
C ARG A 146 -21.10 -10.78 5.73
#